data_AF-A0A0C3AF59-F1
#
_entry.id   AF-A0A0C3AF59-F1
#
_cell.length_a   1.000
_cell.length_b   1.000
_cell.length_c   1.000
_cell.angle_alpha   90.00
_cell.angle_beta   90.00
_cell.angle_gamma   90.00
#
_symmetry.space_group_name_H-M   'P 1'
#
loop_
_entity.id
_entity.type
_entity.pdbx_description
1 polymer ?
#
loop_
_entity_poly.entity_id
_entity_poly.type
_entity_poly.pdbx_seq_one_letter_code
_entity_poly.pdbx_strand_id
1 'polypeptide(L)'
;GRRFEQPKLSTKEFRVSIITVLNAQKDRINELGSVHFAAETGQTLTDFYSIDKFGIPPDAAEKRPRGRKSKASSKHVSNEISPTLQKIIWNLPPSATNHFPGKLSLCIGMPVIIRNNNATEICITKGQEGHVVGWQAGRGIHGQHVLNTLFMKLDKPAKLVKIDGLPENVVPITRGSKNIECTFSSDLKEYIHRSQV
;
A
#
# COMPACT_ATOMS: atom_id res chain seq x y z
N GLY A 1 25.83 -23.80 18.17
CA GLY A 1 27.05 -23.26 17.55
C GLY A 1 26.78 -23.00 16.08
N ARG A 2 27.16 -21.82 15.54
CA ARG A 2 27.05 -21.53 14.11
C ARG A 2 28.28 -22.10 13.39
N ARG A 3 28.08 -22.93 12.37
CA ARG A 3 29.16 -23.40 11.48
C ARG A 3 29.54 -22.29 10.48
N PHE A 4 30.80 -22.24 10.08
CA PHE A 4 31.40 -21.17 9.26
C PHE A 4 30.75 -21.03 7.85
N GLU A 5 30.16 -22.10 7.35
CA GLU A 5 29.57 -22.24 5.99
C GLU A 5 28.03 -22.35 6.01
N GLN A 6 27.35 -21.79 7.03
CA GLN A 6 25.87 -21.81 7.01
C GLN A 6 25.34 -20.77 6.02
N PRO A 7 24.45 -21.16 5.08
CA PRO A 7 23.80 -20.21 4.19
C PRO A 7 23.02 -19.19 5.03
N LYS A 8 23.29 -17.91 4.82
CA LYS A 8 22.55 -16.84 5.48
C LYS A 8 21.24 -16.64 4.73
N LEU A 9 20.13 -16.54 5.45
CA LEU A 9 18.83 -16.19 4.85
C LEU A 9 18.86 -14.85 4.09
N SER A 10 19.84 -13.99 4.37
CA SER A 10 20.04 -12.72 3.67
C SER A 10 20.74 -12.85 2.31
N THR A 11 21.28 -14.01 1.94
CA THR A 11 21.88 -14.19 0.61
C THR A 11 20.80 -14.09 -0.47
N LYS A 12 21.20 -13.62 -1.66
CA LYS A 12 20.29 -13.32 -2.78
C LYS A 12 19.42 -14.52 -3.19
N GLU A 13 19.97 -15.72 -3.06
CA GLU A 13 19.31 -16.99 -3.40
C GLU A 13 18.13 -17.33 -2.50
N PHE A 14 18.10 -16.83 -1.25
CA PHE A 14 17.02 -17.06 -0.29
C PHE A 14 16.10 -15.84 -0.11
N ARG A 15 16.18 -14.84 -1.00
CA ARG A 15 15.25 -13.69 -1.04
C ARG A 15 13.95 -14.09 -1.72
N VAL A 16 13.16 -14.88 -1.01
CA VAL A 16 11.87 -15.38 -1.47
C VAL A 16 10.74 -14.84 -0.59
N SER A 17 9.53 -14.86 -1.15
CA SER A 17 8.30 -14.58 -0.40
C SER A 17 8.16 -15.58 0.77
N ILE A 18 8.02 -15.07 1.99
CA ILE A 18 7.89 -15.89 3.22
C ILE A 18 6.43 -16.00 3.61
N ILE A 19 5.95 -17.22 3.82
CA ILE A 19 4.64 -17.51 4.40
C ILE A 19 4.76 -17.50 5.93
N THR A 20 3.96 -16.67 6.59
CA THR A 20 3.90 -16.61 8.06
C THR A 20 2.52 -17.03 8.58
N VAL A 21 2.47 -17.44 9.85
CA VAL A 21 1.21 -17.80 10.52
C VAL A 21 0.31 -16.59 10.68
N LEU A 22 0.88 -15.43 11.07
CA LEU A 22 0.13 -14.19 11.30
C LEU A 22 0.48 -13.14 10.25
N ASN A 23 -0.52 -12.40 9.78
CA ASN A 23 -0.29 -11.26 8.87
C ASN A 23 0.61 -10.20 9.49
N ALA A 24 0.50 -9.95 10.80
CA ALA A 24 1.35 -9.00 11.52
C ALA A 24 2.84 -9.36 11.44
N GLN A 25 3.18 -10.66 11.46
CA GLN A 25 4.57 -11.11 11.31
C GLN A 25 5.08 -10.85 9.90
N LYS A 26 4.28 -11.16 8.87
CA LYS A 26 4.60 -10.84 7.47
C LYS A 26 4.81 -9.35 7.28
N ASP A 27 3.92 -8.52 7.82
CA ASP A 27 4.02 -7.07 7.69
C ASP A 27 5.30 -6.52 8.33
N ARG A 28 5.69 -7.05 9.50
CA ARG A 28 6.97 -6.71 10.14
C ARG A 28 8.19 -7.19 9.35
N ILE A 29 8.14 -8.39 8.77
CA ILE A 29 9.20 -8.91 7.90
C ILE A 29 9.35 -8.03 6.66
N ASN A 30 8.25 -7.61 6.04
CA ASN A 30 8.28 -6.73 4.88
C ASN A 30 8.88 -5.36 5.22
N GLU A 31 8.53 -4.79 6.36
CA GLU A 31 9.10 -3.53 6.84
C GLU A 31 10.62 -3.63 7.01
N LEU A 32 11.10 -4.65 7.75
CA LEU A 32 12.54 -4.89 7.92
C LEU A 32 13.24 -5.21 6.59
N GLY A 33 12.59 -6.00 5.73
CA GLY A 33 13.09 -6.38 4.41
C GLY A 33 13.29 -5.18 3.50
N SER A 34 12.36 -4.21 3.52
CA SER A 34 12.49 -2.97 2.74
C SER A 34 13.71 -2.15 3.16
N VAL A 35 13.95 -2.02 4.47
CA VAL A 35 15.10 -1.30 5.03
C VAL A 35 16.41 -2.01 4.68
N HIS A 36 16.46 -3.32 4.84
CA HIS A 36 17.63 -4.11 4.48
C HIS A 36 17.94 -4.03 2.98
N PHE A 37 16.92 -4.16 2.12
CA PHE A 37 17.10 -4.07 0.68
C PHE A 37 17.68 -2.71 0.25
N ALA A 38 17.17 -1.62 0.82
CA ALA A 38 17.68 -0.28 0.55
C ALA A 38 19.14 -0.14 1.00
N ALA A 39 19.47 -0.58 2.21
CA ALA A 39 20.84 -0.53 2.74
C ALA A 39 21.84 -1.32 1.88
N GLU A 40 21.49 -2.52 1.44
CA GLU A 40 22.37 -3.37 0.63
C GLU A 40 22.55 -2.87 -0.79
N THR A 41 21.53 -2.21 -1.36
CA THR A 41 21.63 -1.60 -2.69
C THR A 41 22.22 -0.19 -2.66
N GLY A 42 22.57 0.32 -1.46
CA GLY A 42 23.08 1.69 -1.29
C GLY A 42 22.05 2.78 -1.61
N GLN A 43 20.76 2.45 -1.54
CA GLN A 43 19.65 3.34 -1.85
C GLN A 43 18.94 3.82 -0.58
N THR A 44 18.17 4.90 -0.69
CA THR A 44 17.28 5.39 0.37
C THR A 44 15.84 5.01 0.07
N LEU A 45 15.08 4.62 1.09
CA LEU A 45 13.63 4.45 0.96
C LEU A 45 12.96 5.81 0.77
N THR A 46 12.05 5.88 -0.19
CA THR A 46 11.17 7.04 -0.39
C THR A 46 9.81 6.74 0.21
N ASP A 47 9.36 7.59 1.14
CA ASP A 47 8.09 7.46 1.82
C ASP A 47 6.98 8.18 1.05
N PHE A 48 5.92 7.44 0.73
CA PHE A 48 4.69 7.95 0.12
C PHE A 48 3.51 7.81 1.07
N TYR A 49 2.77 8.90 1.21
CA TYR A 49 1.66 9.01 2.14
C TYR A 49 0.33 8.92 1.40
N SER A 50 -0.65 8.28 2.03
CA SER A 50 -2.00 8.17 1.49
C SER A 50 -2.74 9.50 1.55
N ILE A 51 -3.71 9.67 0.66
CA ILE A 51 -4.70 10.74 0.76
C ILE A 51 -5.92 10.15 1.48
N ASP A 52 -6.19 10.64 2.68
CA ASP A 52 -7.27 10.16 3.51
C ASP A 52 -8.35 11.24 3.67
N LYS A 53 -9.61 10.80 3.73
CA LYS A 53 -10.80 11.61 4.06
C LYS A 53 -11.68 10.82 5.02
N PHE A 54 -12.49 11.50 5.82
CA PHE A 54 -13.46 10.76 6.63
C PHE A 54 -14.44 9.97 5.75
N GLY A 55 -14.58 8.70 6.08
CA GLY A 55 -15.46 7.74 5.41
C GLY A 55 -16.83 7.68 6.08
N ILE A 56 -17.77 7.03 5.39
CA ILE A 56 -19.11 6.79 5.93
C ILE A 56 -19.13 5.36 6.50
N PRO A 57 -19.58 5.15 7.74
CA PRO A 57 -19.75 3.80 8.29
C PRO A 57 -20.84 3.02 7.53
N PRO A 58 -20.70 1.69 7.39
CA PRO A 58 -21.62 0.86 6.59
C PRO A 58 -23.08 0.93 7.06
N ASP A 59 -23.33 1.03 8.37
CA ASP A 59 -24.69 1.15 8.94
C ASP A 59 -25.46 2.41 8.48
N ALA A 60 -24.73 3.47 8.10
CA ALA A 60 -25.34 4.70 7.57
C ALA A 60 -25.60 4.65 6.06
N ALA A 61 -25.06 3.65 5.35
CA ALA A 61 -25.26 3.46 3.93
C ALA A 61 -26.52 2.63 3.62
N GLU A 62 -26.84 1.62 4.44
CA GLU A 62 -27.97 0.71 4.21
C GLU A 62 -29.34 1.32 4.53
N LYS A 63 -29.43 2.26 5.48
CA LYS A 63 -30.69 2.93 5.87
C LYS A 63 -31.09 4.10 4.97
N ARG A 64 -30.74 4.09 3.68
CA ARG A 64 -31.13 5.16 2.74
C ARG A 64 -32.38 4.74 1.94
N PRO A 65 -33.59 5.21 2.30
CA PRO A 65 -34.70 5.18 1.36
C PRO A 65 -34.36 6.09 0.17
N ARG A 66 -34.50 5.55 -1.04
CA ARG A 66 -34.35 6.29 -2.31
C ARG A 66 -35.34 7.46 -2.34
N GLY A 67 -34.93 8.66 -1.93
CA GLY A 67 -35.77 9.86 -2.10
C GLY A 67 -35.56 11.03 -1.15
N ARG A 68 -34.83 10.92 -0.05
CA ARG A 68 -34.58 12.06 0.85
C ARG A 68 -33.10 12.30 1.10
N LYS A 69 -32.59 13.44 0.64
CA LYS A 69 -31.30 14.00 1.08
C LYS A 69 -31.43 14.44 2.54
N SER A 70 -31.41 13.49 3.48
CA SER A 70 -31.19 13.85 4.89
C SER A 70 -29.70 14.13 5.06
N LYS A 71 -29.38 15.27 5.70
CA LYS A 71 -28.04 15.56 6.20
C LYS A 71 -27.71 14.49 7.23
N ALA A 72 -27.04 13.41 6.79
CA ALA A 72 -26.42 12.49 7.72
C ALA A 72 -25.48 13.34 8.59
N SER A 73 -25.66 13.29 9.90
CA SER A 73 -24.73 13.93 10.82
C SER A 73 -23.38 13.24 10.64
N SER A 74 -22.53 13.83 9.81
CA SER A 74 -21.11 13.53 9.85
C SER A 74 -20.69 13.81 11.30
N LYS A 75 -20.19 12.77 12.00
CA LYS A 75 -19.60 12.97 13.34
C LYS A 75 -18.52 14.06 13.30
N HIS A 76 -17.95 14.28 12.11
CA HIS A 76 -16.96 15.30 11.82
C HIS A 76 -17.58 16.49 11.08
N VAL A 77 -17.25 17.71 11.51
CA VAL A 77 -17.74 18.98 10.93
C VAL A 77 -17.18 19.20 9.51
N SER A 78 -16.06 18.54 9.18
CA SER A 78 -15.41 18.56 7.86
C SER A 78 -15.06 17.12 7.43
N ASN A 79 -14.98 16.91 6.11
CA ASN A 79 -14.44 15.68 5.53
C ASN A 79 -12.90 15.61 5.60
N GLU A 80 -12.26 16.71 5.99
CA GLU A 80 -10.82 16.83 6.14
C GLU A 80 -10.36 16.35 7.51
N ILE A 81 -9.33 15.51 7.51
CA ILE A 81 -8.70 14.97 8.71
C ILE A 81 -7.66 15.99 9.19
N SER A 82 -7.63 16.26 10.51
CA SER A 82 -6.65 17.19 11.05
C SER A 82 -5.21 16.67 10.83
N PRO A 83 -4.21 17.54 10.59
CA PRO A 83 -2.83 17.10 10.32
C PRO A 83 -2.24 16.20 11.42
N THR A 84 -2.60 16.46 12.68
CA THR A 84 -2.16 15.65 13.83
C THR A 84 -2.76 14.24 13.76
N LEU A 85 -4.07 14.13 13.49
CA LEU A 85 -4.74 12.85 13.35
C LEU A 85 -4.26 12.09 12.12
N GLN A 86 -3.99 12.80 11.01
CA GLN A 86 -3.45 12.23 9.78
C GLN A 86 -2.09 11.55 10.00
N LYS A 87 -1.21 12.17 10.79
CA LYS A 87 0.08 11.56 11.17
C LYS A 87 -0.10 10.29 11.99
N ILE A 88 -1.08 10.25 12.89
CA ILE A 88 -1.40 9.04 13.64
C ILE A 88 -1.87 7.95 12.68
N ILE A 89 -2.81 8.29 11.79
CA ILE A 89 -3.39 7.37 10.80
C ILE A 89 -2.33 6.78 9.84
N TRP A 90 -1.35 7.58 9.40
CA TRP A 90 -0.25 7.09 8.55
C TRP A 90 0.70 6.13 9.26
N ASN A 91 0.83 6.25 10.58
CA ASN A 91 1.70 5.42 11.40
C ASN A 91 0.95 4.23 12.05
N LEU A 92 -0.34 4.06 11.78
CA LEU A 92 -1.07 2.89 12.24
C LEU A 92 -0.50 1.60 11.61
N PRO A 93 -0.42 0.50 12.37
CA PRO A 93 0.03 -0.76 11.83
C PRO A 93 -0.94 -1.27 10.75
N PRO A 94 -0.47 -2.05 9.77
CA PRO A 94 -1.35 -2.59 8.72
C PRO A 94 -2.52 -3.42 9.26
N SER A 95 -2.33 -4.12 10.38
CA SER A 95 -3.41 -4.85 11.06
C SER A 95 -4.57 -3.96 11.51
N ALA A 96 -4.29 -2.70 11.87
CA ALA A 96 -5.28 -1.73 12.30
C ALA A 96 -5.97 -1.00 11.13
N THR A 97 -5.57 -1.26 9.88
CA THR A 97 -6.05 -0.58 8.67
C THR A 97 -6.50 -1.55 7.58
N ASN A 98 -6.88 -2.77 7.97
CA ASN A 98 -7.27 -3.87 7.07
C ASN A 98 -6.23 -4.14 5.97
N HIS A 99 -4.95 -4.04 6.33
CA HIS A 99 -3.77 -4.19 5.48
C HIS A 99 -3.72 -3.24 4.27
N PHE A 100 -4.35 -2.06 4.37
CA PHE A 100 -4.25 -1.01 3.37
C PHE A 100 -3.41 0.16 3.93
N PRO A 101 -2.11 0.25 3.58
CA PRO A 101 -1.15 1.08 4.30
C PRO A 101 -1.41 2.58 4.13
N GLY A 102 -1.23 3.34 5.22
CA GLY A 102 -1.25 4.82 5.18
C GLY A 102 0.08 5.40 4.70
N LYS A 103 1.19 4.68 4.91
CA LYS A 103 2.53 5.01 4.44
C LYS A 103 3.11 3.83 3.67
N LEU A 104 3.64 4.09 2.48
CA LEU A 104 4.30 3.11 1.63
C LEU A 104 5.74 3.56 1.36
N SER A 105 6.71 2.77 1.78
CA SER A 105 8.13 3.05 1.60
C SER A 105 8.67 2.20 0.45
N LEU A 106 9.23 2.83 -0.59
CA LEU A 106 9.70 2.14 -1.81
C LEU A 106 11.11 2.58 -2.20
N CYS A 107 11.83 1.72 -2.93
CA CYS A 107 13.05 2.05 -3.66
C CYS A 107 13.09 1.29 -5.00
N ILE A 108 13.98 1.70 -5.91
CA ILE A 108 14.10 1.09 -7.24
C ILE A 108 14.68 -0.32 -7.12
N GLY A 109 14.12 -1.25 -7.91
CA GLY A 109 14.47 -2.66 -7.93
C GLY A 109 13.84 -3.47 -6.80
N MET A 110 13.10 -2.86 -5.87
CA MET A 110 12.49 -3.57 -4.75
C MET A 110 11.42 -4.55 -5.24
N PRO A 111 11.43 -5.81 -4.78
CA PRO A 111 10.39 -6.77 -5.10
C PRO A 111 9.08 -6.39 -4.41
N VAL A 112 7.98 -6.43 -5.16
CA VAL A 112 6.64 -6.05 -4.71
C VAL A 112 5.60 -7.02 -5.27
N ILE A 113 4.45 -7.11 -4.61
CA ILE A 113 3.34 -7.97 -5.03
C ILE A 113 2.06 -7.15 -5.17
N ILE A 114 1.35 -7.33 -6.28
CA ILE A 114 0.08 -6.66 -6.55
C ILE A 114 -1.00 -7.24 -5.63
N ARG A 115 -1.78 -6.39 -4.97
CA ARG A 115 -2.82 -6.81 -4.01
C ARG A 115 -4.24 -6.79 -4.55
N ASN A 116 -4.46 -6.11 -5.68
CA ASN A 116 -5.78 -5.93 -6.30
C ASN A 116 -5.75 -6.38 -7.76
N ASN A 117 -6.87 -6.87 -8.26
CA ASN A 117 -7.04 -7.07 -9.70
C ASN A 117 -7.37 -5.73 -10.33
N ASN A 118 -6.45 -5.16 -11.11
CA ASN A 118 -6.69 -3.90 -11.82
C ASN A 118 -6.99 -4.14 -13.30
N ALA A 119 -6.25 -5.04 -13.95
CA ALA A 119 -6.40 -5.35 -15.38
C ALA A 119 -5.88 -6.76 -15.65
N THR A 120 -6.80 -7.72 -15.79
CA THR A 120 -6.46 -9.15 -15.90
C THR A 120 -5.86 -9.48 -17.27
N GLU A 121 -6.25 -8.74 -18.30
CA GLU A 121 -5.83 -8.86 -19.68
C GLU A 121 -4.34 -8.55 -19.90
N ILE A 122 -3.76 -7.70 -19.05
CA ILE A 122 -2.34 -7.29 -19.07
C ILE A 122 -1.60 -7.76 -17.81
N CYS A 123 -2.08 -8.84 -17.18
CA CYS A 123 -1.46 -9.49 -16.03
C CYS A 123 -1.29 -8.59 -14.77
N ILE A 124 -2.09 -7.53 -14.63
CA ILE A 124 -2.14 -6.73 -13.39
C ILE A 124 -3.16 -7.35 -12.44
N THR A 125 -2.80 -8.50 -11.87
CA THR A 125 -3.65 -9.33 -11.02
C THR A 125 -3.12 -9.41 -9.59
N LYS A 126 -4.03 -9.68 -8.65
CA LYS A 126 -3.68 -9.95 -7.27
C LYS A 126 -2.77 -11.18 -7.20
N GLY A 127 -1.62 -11.02 -6.54
CA GLY A 127 -0.61 -12.07 -6.39
C GLY A 127 0.50 -12.00 -7.43
N GLN A 128 0.36 -11.21 -8.49
CA GLN A 128 1.44 -11.00 -9.45
C GLN A 128 2.61 -10.27 -8.78
N GLU A 129 3.79 -10.89 -8.84
CA GLU A 129 5.04 -10.33 -8.36
C GLU A 129 5.73 -9.47 -9.44
N GLY A 130 6.55 -8.54 -9.00
CA GLY A 130 7.34 -7.70 -9.88
C GLY A 130 8.36 -6.86 -9.13
N HIS A 131 9.09 -6.05 -9.88
CA HIS A 131 10.13 -5.17 -9.35
C HIS A 131 9.79 -3.72 -9.65
N VAL A 132 9.98 -2.84 -8.67
CA VAL A 132 9.78 -1.40 -8.85
C VAL A 132 10.80 -0.87 -9.86
N VAL A 133 10.35 -0.24 -10.95
CA VAL A 133 11.24 0.40 -11.94
C VAL A 133 11.21 1.92 -11.89
N GLY A 134 10.18 2.48 -11.27
CA GLY A 134 10.03 3.92 -11.11
C GLY A 134 8.65 4.29 -10.61
N TRP A 135 8.41 5.58 -10.41
CA TRP A 135 7.12 6.09 -9.99
C TRP A 135 6.92 7.54 -10.42
N GLN A 136 5.66 7.93 -10.49
CA GLN A 136 5.24 9.33 -10.52
C GLN A 136 4.66 9.70 -9.16
N ALA A 137 5.19 10.77 -8.58
CA ALA A 137 4.75 11.31 -7.31
C ALA A 137 4.11 12.69 -7.48
N GLY A 138 3.15 12.99 -6.63
CA GLY A 138 2.55 14.32 -6.48
C GLY A 138 2.77 14.87 -5.07
N ARG A 139 2.29 16.09 -4.84
CA ARG A 139 2.19 16.68 -3.51
C ARG A 139 0.77 16.56 -3.00
N GLY A 140 0.62 16.09 -1.77
CA GLY A 140 -0.64 16.06 -1.04
C GLY A 140 -1.03 17.41 -0.47
N ILE A 141 -2.22 17.47 0.13
CA ILE A 141 -2.83 18.69 0.69
C ILE A 141 -2.00 19.34 1.81
N HIS A 142 -1.12 18.59 2.47
CA HIS A 142 -0.22 19.06 3.52
C HIS A 142 1.26 19.04 3.08
N GLY A 143 1.52 19.02 1.77
CA GLY A 143 2.86 19.03 1.19
C GLY A 143 3.59 17.68 1.22
N GLN A 144 2.95 16.62 1.70
CA GLN A 144 3.50 15.27 1.76
C GLN A 144 3.62 14.63 0.38
N HIS A 145 4.62 13.77 0.18
CA HIS A 145 4.77 13.01 -1.06
C HIS A 145 3.65 11.97 -1.20
N VAL A 146 2.93 12.00 -2.32
CA VAL A 146 1.86 11.04 -2.63
C VAL A 146 2.25 10.26 -3.87
N LEU A 147 2.11 8.94 -3.84
CA LEU A 147 2.36 8.08 -4.98
C LEU A 147 1.16 8.10 -5.92
N ASN A 148 1.33 8.61 -7.15
CA ASN A 148 0.24 8.65 -8.14
C ASN A 148 0.23 7.39 -9.00
N THR A 149 1.40 6.97 -9.47
CA THR A 149 1.55 5.80 -10.32
C THR A 149 2.87 5.11 -10.01
N LEU A 150 2.81 3.82 -9.73
CA LEU A 150 3.97 2.97 -9.57
C LEU A 150 4.22 2.22 -10.88
N PHE A 151 5.42 2.32 -11.44
CA PHE A 151 5.82 1.49 -12.56
C PHE A 151 6.51 0.24 -12.03
N MET A 152 5.97 -0.91 -12.41
CA MET A 152 6.45 -2.22 -11.98
C MET A 152 6.79 -3.07 -13.20
N LYS A 153 7.95 -3.70 -13.19
CA LYS A 153 8.28 -4.77 -14.14
C LYS A 153 7.77 -6.10 -13.59
N LEU A 154 6.81 -6.71 -14.28
CA LEU A 154 6.23 -7.99 -13.89
C LEU A 154 7.29 -9.10 -13.94
N ASP A 155 7.35 -9.94 -12.90
CA ASP A 155 8.18 -11.14 -12.91
C ASP A 155 7.41 -12.30 -13.56
N LYS A 156 7.99 -12.87 -14.62
CA LYS A 156 7.45 -14.03 -15.36
C LYS A 156 5.92 -13.96 -15.62
N PRO A 157 5.42 -12.90 -16.28
CA PRO A 157 4.00 -12.79 -16.56
C PRO A 157 3.55 -13.92 -17.50
N ALA A 158 2.28 -14.32 -17.41
CA ALA A 158 1.71 -15.40 -18.22
C ALA A 158 1.75 -15.11 -19.74
N LYS A 159 1.82 -13.84 -20.12
CA LYS A 159 1.94 -13.36 -21.49
C LYS A 159 2.91 -12.17 -21.52
N LEU A 160 3.53 -11.93 -22.68
CA LEU A 160 4.30 -10.72 -22.89
C LEU A 160 3.37 -9.50 -22.82
N VAL A 161 3.65 -8.58 -21.91
CA VAL A 161 2.88 -7.34 -21.77
C VAL A 161 3.68 -6.22 -22.41
N LYS A 162 3.08 -5.53 -23.39
CA LYS A 162 3.66 -4.35 -24.02
C LYS A 162 2.61 -3.25 -24.06
N ILE A 163 2.90 -2.17 -23.35
CA ILE A 163 2.06 -0.96 -23.32
C ILE A 163 2.83 0.11 -24.08
N ASP A 164 2.16 0.81 -25.00
CA ASP A 164 2.79 1.85 -25.79
C ASP A 164 3.42 2.93 -24.90
N GLY A 165 4.67 3.27 -25.19
CA GLY A 165 5.47 4.20 -24.39
C GLY A 165 6.12 3.61 -23.14
N LEU A 166 5.91 2.33 -22.82
CA LEU A 166 6.59 1.63 -21.72
C LEU A 166 7.47 0.47 -22.22
N PRO A 167 8.55 0.14 -21.50
CA PRO A 167 9.33 -1.06 -21.78
C PRO A 167 8.50 -2.34 -21.62
N GLU A 168 8.99 -3.43 -22.21
CA GLU A 168 8.33 -4.74 -22.10
C GLU A 168 8.18 -5.19 -20.65
N ASN A 169 7.01 -5.73 -20.34
CA ASN A 169 6.54 -6.19 -19.04
C ASN A 169 6.51 -5.10 -17.95
N VAL A 170 6.64 -3.82 -18.32
CA VAL A 170 6.44 -2.71 -17.39
C VAL A 170 5.00 -2.25 -17.43
N VAL A 171 4.36 -2.24 -16.26
CA VAL A 171 2.96 -1.84 -16.09
C VAL A 171 2.81 -0.68 -15.10
N PRO A 172 1.89 0.26 -15.35
CA PRO A 172 1.54 1.29 -14.39
C PRO A 172 0.48 0.77 -13.40
N ILE A 173 0.74 0.92 -12.11
CA ILE A 173 -0.24 0.70 -11.04
C ILE A 173 -0.66 2.07 -10.50
N THR A 174 -1.92 2.42 -10.74
CA THR A 174 -2.51 3.67 -10.27
C THR A 174 -3.14 3.51 -8.90
N ARG A 175 -3.34 4.63 -8.18
CA ARG A 175 -4.00 4.62 -6.87
C ARG A 175 -5.40 4.02 -6.94
N GLY A 176 -5.69 3.11 -6.02
CA GLY A 176 -7.07 2.70 -5.70
C GLY A 176 -7.60 3.51 -4.53
N SER A 177 -8.93 3.65 -4.45
CA SER A 177 -9.59 4.23 -3.28
C SER A 177 -10.47 3.20 -2.59
N LYS A 178 -10.39 3.11 -1.26
CA LYS A 178 -11.16 2.16 -0.46
C LYS A 178 -11.60 2.80 0.85
N ASN A 179 -12.85 2.52 1.24
CA ASN A 179 -13.32 2.82 2.60
C ASN A 179 -12.79 1.74 3.55
N ILE A 180 -12.02 2.13 4.55
CA ILE A 180 -11.39 1.23 5.51
C ILE A 180 -11.80 1.61 6.93
N GLU A 181 -11.95 0.61 7.78
CA GLU A 181 -12.05 0.80 9.23
C GLU A 181 -10.64 0.91 9.81
N CYS A 182 -10.39 1.97 10.55
CA CYS A 182 -9.15 2.22 11.27
C CYS A 182 -9.39 2.07 12.76
N THR A 183 -8.63 1.20 13.42
CA THR A 183 -8.67 1.01 14.87
C THR A 183 -7.50 1.76 15.52
N PHE A 184 -7.81 2.72 16.39
CA PHE A 184 -6.80 3.48 17.13
C PHE A 184 -6.36 2.76 18.41
N SER A 185 -5.29 3.24 19.03
CA SER A 185 -4.79 2.72 20.32
C SER A 185 -5.78 2.87 21.48
N SER A 186 -6.77 3.75 21.35
CA SER A 186 -7.86 3.93 22.31
C SER A 186 -9.05 2.98 22.06
N ASP A 187 -8.88 1.95 21.22
CA ASP A 187 -9.92 1.06 20.68
C ASP A 187 -11.07 1.76 19.94
N LEU A 188 -10.91 3.06 19.68
CA LEU A 188 -11.84 3.83 18.89
C LEU A 188 -11.72 3.41 17.42
N LYS A 189 -12.86 3.25 16.76
CA LYS A 189 -12.96 2.87 15.35
C LYS A 189 -13.49 4.04 14.53
N GLU A 190 -12.73 4.46 13.52
CA GLU A 190 -13.17 5.43 12.51
C GLU A 190 -13.16 4.81 11.13
N TYR A 191 -14.06 5.29 10.28
CA TYR A 191 -14.07 4.93 8.88
C TYR A 191 -13.35 6.01 8.08
N ILE A 192 -12.41 5.59 7.24
CA ILE A 192 -11.58 6.47 6.43
C ILE A 192 -11.66 6.03 4.99
N HIS A 193 -11.94 6.98 4.10
CA HIS A 193 -11.78 6.80 2.68
C HIS A 193 -10.32 7.10 2.31
N ARG A 194 -9.56 6.03 2.06
CA ARG A 194 -8.13 6.09 1.75
C ARG A 194 -7.89 5.93 0.25
N SER A 195 -7.03 6.77 -0.31
CA SER A 195 -6.51 6.64 -1.67
C SER A 195 -5.00 6.38 -1.64
N GLN A 196 -4.58 5.21 -2.13
CA GLN A 196 -3.17 4.78 -2.21
C GLN A 196 -3.00 3.71 -3.30
N VAL A 197 -1.78 3.53 -3.81
CA VAL A 197 -1.40 2.43 -4.72
C VAL A 197 -1.39 1.08 -4.00
#